data_AF-A0A109WRC6-F1
#
_entry.id   AF-A0A109WRC6-F1
#
_cell.length_a   1.000
_cell.length_b   1.000
_cell.length_c   1.000
_cell.angle_alpha   90.00
_cell.angle_beta   90.00
_cell.angle_gamma   90.00
#
_symmetry.space_group_name_H-M   'P 1'
#
loop_
_entity.id
_entity.type
_entity.pdbx_description
1 polymer ?
#
loop_
_entity_poly.entity_id
_entity_poly.type
_entity_poly.pdbx_seq_one_letter_code
_entity_poly.pdbx_strand_id
1 'polypeptide(L)'
;MTRRVYFCFDHDDIASARATVVRQHFRSMNGSEAGFFDLATWNNASKSGELAVKNLIDNGLEGTSATCVLIGTATFSQEWVRYEIFRSIARGNRVFGVHINQIPGAGARVKPNGPNPFDFLALKFSDDGTSVEPTEYVGNAWIQFDRYPPYRLSAIAVASRRGHVVQLSDIGCETFSWSNQDSATSMSSWVA
;
A
#
# COMPACT_ATOMS: atom_id res chain seq x y z
N MET A 1 16.43 7.88 -13.60
CA MET A 1 15.07 8.44 -13.76
C MET A 1 14.42 8.52 -12.40
N THR A 2 13.75 9.62 -12.07
CA THR A 2 13.01 9.76 -10.81
C THR A 2 11.80 8.83 -10.84
N ARG A 3 11.72 7.90 -9.88
CA ARG A 3 10.58 6.98 -9.77
C ARG A 3 9.35 7.76 -9.31
N ARG A 4 8.23 7.59 -10.03
CA ARG A 4 6.93 8.13 -9.60
C ARG A 4 6.32 7.18 -8.57
N VAL A 5 6.00 7.70 -7.39
CA VAL A 5 5.55 6.91 -6.24
C VAL A 5 4.07 7.11 -6.01
N TYR A 6 3.32 6.02 -5.92
CA TYR A 6 1.94 6.01 -5.46
C TYR A 6 1.90 5.95 -3.94
N PHE A 7 1.17 6.85 -3.29
CA PHE A 7 0.95 6.79 -1.84
C PHE A 7 -0.40 6.15 -1.55
N CYS A 8 -0.36 5.06 -0.79
CA CYS A 8 -1.49 4.25 -0.36
C CYS A 8 -1.73 4.52 1.13
N PHE A 9 -2.94 4.93 1.50
CA PHE A 9 -3.27 5.25 2.89
C PHE A 9 -4.79 5.21 3.11
N ASP A 10 -5.19 5.30 4.38
CA ASP A 10 -6.59 5.35 4.76
C ASP A 10 -7.22 6.67 4.28
N HIS A 11 -8.07 6.60 3.25
CA HIS A 11 -8.74 7.77 2.67
C HIS A 11 -9.91 8.28 3.51
N ASP A 12 -10.47 7.46 4.41
CA ASP A 12 -11.43 7.94 5.41
C ASP A 12 -10.72 8.84 6.45
N ASP A 13 -9.39 8.81 6.49
CA ASP A 13 -8.51 9.67 7.28
C ASP A 13 -7.58 10.53 6.39
N ILE A 14 -8.09 11.03 5.24
CA ILE A 14 -7.47 12.17 4.48
C ILE A 14 -7.07 13.31 5.43
N ALA A 15 -7.73 13.42 6.58
CA ALA A 15 -7.53 14.38 7.66
C ALA A 15 -6.27 14.17 8.51
N SER A 16 -5.51 13.07 8.36
CA SER A 16 -4.30 12.94 9.17
C SER A 16 -3.24 13.93 8.68
N ALA A 17 -2.96 14.94 9.51
CA ALA A 17 -1.84 15.87 9.33
C ALA A 17 -0.52 15.13 9.01
N ARG A 18 -0.43 13.85 9.41
CA ARG A 18 0.69 12.94 9.21
C ARG A 18 0.94 12.60 7.74
N ALA A 19 -0.08 12.19 6.99
CA ALA A 19 0.07 11.90 5.56
C ALA A 19 0.46 13.16 4.77
N THR A 20 -0.09 14.32 5.18
CA THR A 20 0.28 15.62 4.60
C THR A 20 1.75 15.98 4.86
N VAL A 21 2.30 15.70 6.04
CA VAL A 21 3.73 15.89 6.32
C VAL A 21 4.60 15.05 5.39
N VAL A 22 4.28 13.77 5.21
CA VAL A 22 5.02 12.89 4.28
C VAL A 22 4.95 13.42 2.85
N ARG A 23 3.76 13.86 2.41
CA ARG A 23 3.54 14.46 1.09
C ARG A 23 4.37 15.71 0.87
N GLN A 24 4.31 16.67 1.81
CA GLN A 24 5.06 17.92 1.72
C GLN A 24 6.56 17.66 1.69
N HIS A 25 7.04 16.74 2.53
CA HIS A 25 8.43 16.31 2.52
C HIS A 25 8.83 15.71 1.17
N PHE A 26 8.03 14.81 0.60
CA PHE A 26 8.30 14.21 -0.71
C PHE A 26 8.39 15.26 -1.83
N ARG A 27 7.46 16.21 -1.85
CA ARG A 27 7.47 17.33 -2.80
C ARG A 27 8.70 18.20 -2.67
N SER A 28 9.15 18.46 -1.44
CA SER A 28 10.35 19.26 -1.18
C SER A 28 11.63 18.62 -1.75
N MET A 29 11.63 17.30 -1.94
CA MET A 29 12.71 16.53 -2.55
C MET A 29 12.55 16.39 -4.08
N ASN A 30 11.67 17.16 -4.72
CA ASN A 30 11.31 17.05 -6.14
C ASN A 30 10.81 15.64 -6.53
N GLY A 31 10.17 14.93 -5.60
CA GLY A 31 9.54 13.64 -5.86
C GLY A 31 8.29 13.76 -6.76
N SER A 32 8.11 12.80 -7.66
CA SER A 32 6.88 12.70 -8.48
C SER A 32 5.88 11.78 -7.78
N GLU A 33 4.74 12.31 -7.35
CA GLU A 33 3.74 11.58 -6.54
C GLU A 33 2.46 11.23 -7.30
N ALA A 34 1.75 10.23 -6.81
CA ALA A 34 0.37 9.89 -7.13
C ALA A 34 -0.34 9.31 -5.89
N GLY A 35 -1.64 9.02 -5.98
CA GLY A 35 -2.42 8.40 -4.89
C GLY A 35 -2.98 9.37 -3.85
N PHE A 36 -2.62 10.66 -3.89
CA PHE A 36 -3.28 11.69 -3.09
C PHE A 36 -4.52 12.24 -3.79
N PHE A 37 -5.67 11.61 -3.58
CA PHE A 37 -6.97 12.11 -4.03
C PHE A 37 -7.53 13.14 -3.03
N ASP A 38 -8.22 14.17 -3.53
CA ASP A 38 -8.98 15.04 -2.63
C ASP A 38 -10.25 14.34 -2.14
N LEU A 39 -10.76 14.81 -1.00
CA LEU A 39 -11.93 14.21 -0.34
C LEU A 39 -13.18 14.23 -1.23
N ALA A 40 -13.33 15.24 -2.08
CA ALA A 40 -14.47 15.34 -2.99
C ALA A 40 -14.41 14.24 -4.06
N THR A 41 -13.25 14.05 -4.68
CA THR A 41 -12.99 13.02 -5.69
C THR A 41 -13.18 11.62 -5.11
N TRP A 42 -12.61 11.37 -3.94
CA TRP A 42 -12.76 10.08 -3.24
C TRP A 42 -14.22 9.78 -2.89
N ASN A 43 -14.91 10.77 -2.29
CA ASN A 43 -16.31 10.60 -1.92
C ASN A 43 -17.23 10.43 -3.13
N ASN A 44 -16.96 11.14 -4.23
CA ASN A 44 -17.72 10.99 -5.46
C ASN A 44 -17.55 9.58 -6.04
N ALA A 45 -16.31 9.07 -6.12
CA ALA A 45 -16.05 7.71 -6.57
C ALA A 45 -16.71 6.66 -5.65
N SER A 46 -16.57 6.84 -4.34
CA SER A 46 -17.17 5.95 -3.34
C SER A 46 -18.70 5.90 -3.45
N LYS A 47 -19.35 7.04 -3.69
CA LYS A 47 -20.80 7.13 -3.94
C LYS A 47 -21.22 6.49 -5.27
N SER A 48 -20.36 6.54 -6.29
CA SER A 48 -20.61 5.93 -7.60
C SER A 48 -20.45 4.41 -7.60
N GLY A 49 -19.89 3.83 -6.53
CA GLY A 49 -19.79 2.40 -6.31
C GLY A 49 -18.40 1.82 -6.54
N GLU A 50 -18.27 0.53 -6.26
CA GLU A 50 -16.98 -0.19 -6.21
C GLU A 50 -16.14 -0.03 -7.50
N LEU A 51 -16.77 -0.18 -8.66
CA LEU A 51 -16.07 -0.05 -9.95
C LEU A 51 -15.47 1.35 -10.15
N ALA A 52 -16.16 2.39 -9.69
CA ALA A 52 -15.67 3.76 -9.79
C ALA A 52 -14.45 4.00 -8.90
N VAL A 53 -14.42 3.41 -7.69
CA VAL A 53 -13.26 3.48 -6.79
C VAL A 53 -12.08 2.70 -7.38
N LYS A 54 -12.32 1.49 -7.90
CA LYS A 54 -11.28 0.70 -8.59
C LYS A 54 -10.67 1.47 -9.77
N ASN A 55 -11.51 2.09 -10.60
CA ASN A 55 -11.05 2.92 -11.72
C ASN A 55 -10.24 4.14 -11.26
N LEU A 56 -10.66 4.81 -10.17
CA LEU A 56 -9.92 5.94 -9.60
C LEU A 56 -8.52 5.51 -9.15
N ILE A 57 -8.43 4.39 -8.42
CA ILE A 57 -7.16 3.82 -7.96
C ILE A 57 -6.29 3.40 -9.14
N ASP A 58 -6.86 2.70 -10.12
CA ASP A 58 -6.15 2.22 -11.31
C ASP A 58 -5.52 3.36 -12.10
N ASN A 59 -6.28 4.44 -12.33
CA ASN A 59 -5.80 5.65 -12.98
C ASN A 59 -4.69 6.33 -12.15
N GLY A 60 -4.84 6.38 -10.83
CA GLY A 60 -3.82 6.94 -9.95
C GLY A 60 -2.50 6.16 -9.97
N LEU A 61 -2.56 4.84 -10.13
CA LEU A 61 -1.39 3.97 -10.23
C LEU A 61 -0.66 4.09 -11.59
N GLU A 62 -1.26 4.72 -12.60
CA GLU A 62 -0.64 4.84 -13.92
C GLU A 62 0.66 5.64 -13.93
N GLY A 63 1.67 5.07 -14.58
CA GLY A 63 3.02 5.65 -14.65
C GLY A 63 3.77 5.65 -13.33
N THR A 64 3.28 4.97 -12.29
CA THR A 64 4.01 4.73 -11.03
C THR A 64 4.84 3.46 -11.12
N SER A 65 5.96 3.41 -10.39
CA SER A 65 6.83 2.23 -10.31
C SER A 65 7.04 1.71 -8.89
N ALA A 66 6.59 2.47 -7.90
CA ALA A 66 6.60 2.08 -6.50
C ALA A 66 5.33 2.55 -5.80
N THR A 67 4.94 1.80 -4.77
CA THR A 67 3.81 2.12 -3.89
C THR A 67 4.30 2.17 -2.45
N CYS A 68 4.09 3.30 -1.80
CA CYS A 68 4.39 3.55 -0.39
C CYS A 68 3.10 3.52 0.42
N VAL A 69 2.95 2.52 1.29
CA VAL A 69 1.81 2.40 2.21
C VAL A 69 2.11 3.22 3.47
N LEU A 70 1.33 4.26 3.74
CA LEU A 70 1.48 5.06 4.96
C LEU A 70 0.70 4.39 6.11
N ILE A 71 1.43 3.72 6.99
CA ILE A 71 0.86 2.85 8.02
C ILE A 71 0.53 3.68 9.28
N GLY A 72 -0.75 3.98 9.41
CA GLY A 72 -1.38 4.50 10.63
C GLY A 72 -1.96 3.39 11.51
N THR A 73 -2.79 3.75 12.48
CA THR A 73 -3.37 2.80 13.44
C THR A 73 -4.36 1.81 12.79
N ALA A 74 -5.20 2.28 11.87
CA ALA A 74 -6.26 1.48 11.26
C ALA A 74 -5.96 1.06 9.81
N THR A 75 -4.80 1.44 9.26
CA THR A 75 -4.47 1.20 7.84
C THR A 75 -4.56 -0.27 7.45
N PHE A 76 -4.16 -1.20 8.32
CA PHE A 76 -4.23 -2.65 8.05
C PHE A 76 -5.67 -3.18 7.88
N SER A 77 -6.66 -2.51 8.48
CA SER A 77 -8.06 -2.90 8.42
C SER A 77 -8.82 -2.29 7.24
N GLN A 78 -8.20 -1.34 6.53
CA GLN A 78 -8.88 -0.61 5.45
C GLN A 78 -8.90 -1.41 4.16
N GLU A 79 -10.10 -1.67 3.68
CA GLU A 79 -10.35 -2.52 2.52
C GLU A 79 -9.74 -1.96 1.22
N TRP A 80 -9.87 -0.66 0.99
CA TRP A 80 -9.29 -0.01 -0.20
C TRP A 80 -7.77 0.05 -0.16
N VAL A 81 -7.17 0.13 1.03
CA VAL A 81 -5.71 0.00 1.20
C VAL A 81 -5.24 -1.39 0.78
N ARG A 82 -5.97 -2.45 1.16
CA ARG A 82 -5.67 -3.83 0.73
C ARG A 82 -5.75 -3.95 -0.78
N TYR A 83 -6.78 -3.37 -1.40
CA TYR A 83 -6.94 -3.33 -2.85
C TYR A 83 -5.77 -2.59 -3.54
N GLU A 84 -5.39 -1.41 -3.07
CA GLU A 84 -4.26 -0.63 -3.60
C GLU A 84 -2.95 -1.42 -3.53
N ILE A 85 -2.71 -2.14 -2.44
CA ILE A 85 -1.53 -3.01 -2.26
C ILE A 85 -1.53 -4.14 -3.30
N PHE A 86 -2.61 -4.92 -3.40
CA PHE A 86 -2.68 -6.03 -4.36
C PHE A 86 -2.60 -5.57 -5.80
N ARG A 87 -3.29 -4.46 -6.14
CA ARG A 87 -3.23 -3.87 -7.48
C ARG A 87 -1.81 -3.40 -7.82
N SER A 88 -1.12 -2.79 -6.87
CA SER A 88 0.27 -2.37 -7.04
C SER A 88 1.20 -3.55 -7.33
N ILE A 89 1.09 -4.63 -6.56
CA ILE A 89 1.88 -5.85 -6.77
C ILE A 89 1.58 -6.46 -8.15
N ALA A 90 0.31 -6.59 -8.52
CA ALA A 90 -0.10 -7.16 -9.79
C ALA A 90 0.41 -6.34 -10.99
N ARG A 91 0.58 -5.02 -10.85
CA ARG A 91 1.18 -4.14 -11.85
C ARG A 91 2.71 -4.21 -11.90
N GLY A 92 3.34 -4.87 -10.94
CA GLY A 92 4.79 -4.95 -10.81
C GLY A 92 5.43 -3.75 -10.11
N ASN A 93 4.65 -2.94 -9.38
CA ASN A 93 5.23 -1.90 -8.54
C ASN A 93 6.02 -2.53 -7.40
N ARG A 94 7.13 -1.91 -7.01
CA ARG A 94 7.75 -2.19 -5.72
C ARG A 94 6.84 -1.67 -4.60
N VAL A 95 6.46 -2.50 -3.66
CA VAL A 95 5.58 -2.12 -2.54
C VAL A 95 6.35 -2.14 -1.23
N PHE A 96 6.20 -1.09 -0.42
CA PHE A 96 6.78 -0.99 0.92
C PHE A 96 5.90 -0.11 1.81
N GLY A 97 6.11 -0.20 3.12
CA GLY A 97 5.32 0.52 4.12
C GLY A 97 6.15 1.49 4.96
N VAL A 98 5.55 2.58 5.40
CA VAL A 98 6.17 3.56 6.31
C VAL A 98 5.19 3.87 7.45
N HIS A 99 5.56 3.54 8.68
CA HIS A 99 4.78 3.93 9.86
C HIS A 99 4.84 5.44 10.08
N ILE A 100 3.68 6.08 10.09
CA ILE A 100 3.52 7.54 10.22
C ILE A 100 3.00 7.98 11.60
N ASN A 101 2.79 7.03 12.52
CA ASN A 101 2.27 7.29 13.87
C ASN A 101 3.28 8.03 14.79
N GLN A 102 4.52 8.19 14.36
CA GLN A 102 5.52 9.03 15.05
C GLN A 102 5.52 10.50 14.58
N ILE A 103 4.80 10.86 13.52
CA ILE A 103 4.65 12.26 13.08
C ILE A 103 3.61 12.96 13.96
N PRO A 104 3.90 14.03 14.71
CA PRO A 104 2.89 14.68 15.56
C PRO A 104 1.60 15.01 14.79
N GLY A 105 0.46 14.52 15.29
CA GLY A 105 -0.87 14.82 14.71
C GLY A 105 -1.44 16.15 15.23
N ALA A 106 -2.74 16.37 15.01
CA ALA A 106 -3.46 17.48 15.64
C ALA A 106 -3.26 17.45 17.17
N GLY A 107 -2.86 18.59 17.76
CA GLY A 107 -2.53 18.69 19.18
C GLY A 107 -1.12 18.21 19.55
N ALA A 108 -0.21 18.05 18.58
CA ALA A 108 1.20 17.71 18.77
C ALA A 108 1.47 16.34 19.45
N ARG A 109 0.53 15.39 19.37
CA ARG A 109 0.67 14.06 19.98
C ARG A 109 1.09 13.01 18.96
N VAL A 110 1.96 12.08 19.37
CA VAL A 110 2.30 10.85 18.64
C VAL A 110 1.37 9.70 19.07
N LYS A 111 1.36 8.62 18.31
CA LYS A 111 0.60 7.39 18.61
C LYS A 111 1.54 6.18 18.53
N PRO A 112 1.23 5.05 19.20
CA PRO A 112 1.90 3.79 18.92
C PRO A 112 1.74 3.41 17.44
N ASN A 113 2.74 2.73 16.85
CA ASN A 113 2.61 2.23 15.49
C ASN A 113 1.43 1.27 15.37
N GLY A 114 0.67 1.39 14.27
CA GLY A 114 -0.36 0.41 13.94
C GLY A 114 0.25 -0.90 13.45
N PRO A 115 -0.58 -1.96 13.32
CA PRO A 115 -0.14 -3.23 12.76
C PRO A 115 0.41 -3.08 11.33
N ASN A 116 1.40 -3.89 10.97
CA ASN A 116 1.90 -3.97 9.61
C ASN A 116 0.83 -4.59 8.69
N PRO A 117 0.30 -3.87 7.68
CA PRO A 117 -0.70 -4.43 6.76
C PRO A 117 -0.21 -5.69 6.02
N PHE A 118 1.09 -5.81 5.78
CA PHE A 118 1.66 -6.95 5.05
C PHE A 118 1.63 -8.26 5.83
N ASP A 119 1.44 -8.22 7.16
CA ASP A 119 1.27 -9.42 7.98
C ASP A 119 -0.14 -10.01 7.81
N PHE A 120 -1.11 -9.21 7.36
CA PHE A 120 -2.52 -9.59 7.19
C PHE A 120 -2.91 -9.89 5.75
N LEU A 121 -1.95 -9.80 4.83
CA LEU A 121 -2.15 -10.01 3.40
C LEU A 121 -1.16 -11.06 2.90
N ALA A 122 -1.60 -11.89 1.97
CA ALA A 122 -0.80 -12.95 1.38
C ALA A 122 -1.19 -13.21 -0.07
N LEU A 123 -0.28 -13.84 -0.81
CA LEU A 123 -0.56 -14.41 -2.13
C LEU A 123 -0.56 -15.93 -2.01
N LYS A 124 -1.64 -16.56 -2.46
CA LYS A 124 -1.72 -18.00 -2.66
C LYS A 124 -1.27 -18.34 -4.08
N PHE A 125 -0.13 -19.00 -4.20
CA PHE A 125 0.42 -19.38 -5.51
C PHE A 125 -0.21 -20.69 -5.99
N SER A 126 -0.50 -20.76 -7.30
CA SER A 126 -0.90 -22.02 -7.93
C SER A 126 0.23 -23.06 -7.90
N ASP A 127 -0.13 -24.34 -7.99
CA ASP A 127 0.83 -25.45 -7.97
C ASP A 127 1.82 -25.39 -9.14
N ASP A 128 1.36 -24.91 -10.30
CA ASP A 128 2.20 -24.70 -11.48
C ASP A 128 3.02 -23.40 -11.41
N GLY A 129 2.76 -22.55 -10.42
CA GLY A 129 3.42 -21.26 -10.22
C GLY A 129 3.09 -20.19 -11.26
N THR A 130 2.03 -20.35 -12.05
CA THR A 130 1.67 -19.40 -13.13
C THR A 130 0.68 -18.31 -12.71
N SER A 131 0.00 -18.49 -11.58
CA SER A 131 -1.01 -17.55 -11.08
C SER A 131 -0.97 -17.42 -9.56
N VAL A 132 -1.58 -16.34 -9.08
CA VAL A 132 -1.74 -16.07 -7.66
C VAL A 132 -3.16 -15.61 -7.37
N GLU A 133 -3.64 -15.97 -6.18
CA GLU A 133 -4.88 -15.51 -5.58
C GLU A 133 -4.56 -14.60 -4.38
N PRO A 134 -4.98 -13.33 -4.41
CA PRO A 134 -4.92 -12.45 -3.24
C PRO A 134 -5.72 -13.01 -2.08
N THR A 135 -5.11 -13.01 -0.90
CA THR A 135 -5.71 -13.54 0.33
C THR A 135 -5.49 -12.60 1.51
N GLU A 136 -6.43 -12.58 2.43
CA GLU A 136 -6.39 -11.78 3.65
C GLU A 136 -6.61 -12.64 4.89
N TYR A 137 -6.04 -12.23 6.02
CA TYR A 137 -6.18 -12.93 7.28
C TYR A 137 -7.39 -12.42 8.06
N VAL A 138 -8.44 -13.25 8.14
CA VAL A 138 -9.72 -12.93 8.80
C VAL A 138 -10.16 -14.12 9.63
N GLY A 139 -10.61 -13.87 10.87
CA GLY A 139 -11.20 -14.91 11.71
C GLY A 139 -10.25 -16.09 11.99
N ASN A 140 -8.94 -15.80 12.09
CA ASN A 140 -7.88 -16.78 12.32
C ASN A 140 -7.57 -17.71 11.13
N ALA A 141 -8.00 -17.33 9.92
CA ALA A 141 -7.76 -18.07 8.69
C ALA A 141 -7.39 -17.14 7.52
N TRP A 142 -6.68 -17.69 6.54
CA TRP A 142 -6.46 -17.03 5.24
C TRP A 142 -7.64 -17.30 4.32
N ILE A 143 -8.31 -16.25 3.87
CA ILE A 143 -9.43 -16.33 2.93
C ILE A 143 -9.11 -15.53 1.66
N GLN A 144 -9.79 -15.83 0.55
CA GLN A 144 -9.68 -15.03 -0.67
C GLN A 144 -10.13 -13.59 -0.40
N PHE A 145 -9.34 -12.61 -0.86
CA PHE A 145 -9.77 -11.22 -0.88
C PHE A 145 -10.73 -11.00 -2.05
N ASP A 146 -12.01 -10.82 -1.74
CA ASP A 146 -13.12 -10.83 -2.70
C ASP A 146 -13.07 -9.70 -3.75
N ARG A 147 -12.44 -8.57 -3.41
CA ARG A 147 -12.34 -7.40 -4.28
C ARG A 147 -11.24 -7.46 -5.32
N TYR A 148 -10.38 -8.46 -5.29
CA TYR A 148 -9.33 -8.63 -6.30
C TYR A 148 -9.30 -10.07 -6.81
N PRO A 149 -9.60 -10.30 -8.11
CA PRO A 149 -9.62 -11.66 -8.65
C PRO A 149 -8.19 -12.24 -8.73
N PRO A 150 -8.06 -13.58 -8.74
CA PRO A 150 -6.80 -14.22 -9.09
C PRO A 150 -6.26 -13.72 -10.43
N TYR A 151 -4.94 -13.62 -10.55
CA TYR A 151 -4.28 -13.12 -11.76
C TYR A 151 -3.05 -13.95 -12.11
N ARG A 152 -2.67 -13.88 -13.39
CA ARG A 152 -1.46 -14.56 -13.89
C ARG A 152 -0.22 -13.74 -13.57
N LEU A 153 0.83 -14.43 -13.15
CA LEU A 153 2.15 -13.84 -12.99
C LEU A 153 2.79 -13.62 -14.36
N SER A 154 3.59 -12.56 -14.49
CA SER A 154 4.43 -12.30 -15.67
C SER A 154 5.62 -13.25 -15.76
N ALA A 155 6.03 -13.85 -14.64
CA ALA A 155 7.08 -14.86 -14.54
C ALA A 155 6.62 -15.99 -13.60
N ILE A 156 7.04 -17.23 -13.90
CA ILE A 156 6.70 -18.39 -13.08
C ILE A 156 7.32 -18.22 -11.68
N ALA A 157 6.52 -18.48 -10.64
CA ALA A 157 6.97 -18.43 -9.26
C ALA A 157 8.10 -19.43 -8.98
N VAL A 158 8.99 -19.05 -8.07
CA VAL A 158 10.04 -19.95 -7.56
C VAL A 158 9.41 -21.21 -6.94
N ALA A 159 10.07 -22.35 -7.09
CA ALA A 159 9.52 -23.65 -6.67
C ALA A 159 9.08 -23.69 -5.19
N SER A 160 9.80 -22.99 -4.31
CA SER A 160 9.49 -22.91 -2.88
C SER A 160 8.18 -22.18 -2.54
N ARG A 161 7.61 -21.40 -3.47
CA ARG A 161 6.36 -20.66 -3.25
C ARG A 161 5.13 -21.37 -3.83
N ARG A 162 5.30 -22.29 -4.78
CA ARG A 162 4.19 -22.91 -5.52
C ARG A 162 3.32 -23.75 -4.59
N GLY A 163 2.00 -23.65 -4.73
CA GLY A 163 1.04 -24.36 -3.88
C GLY A 163 0.93 -23.82 -2.44
N HIS A 164 1.63 -22.73 -2.11
CA HIS A 164 1.65 -22.16 -0.76
C HIS A 164 0.97 -20.78 -0.71
N VAL A 165 0.42 -20.46 0.47
CA VAL A 165 0.04 -19.11 0.86
C VAL A 165 1.28 -18.46 1.47
N VAL A 166 1.72 -17.33 0.92
CA VAL A 166 2.92 -16.63 1.37
C VAL A 166 2.56 -15.19 1.72
N GLN A 167 2.85 -14.79 2.96
CA GLN A 167 2.57 -13.44 3.46
C GLN A 167 3.35 -12.38 2.69
N LEU A 168 2.77 -11.18 2.57
CA LEU A 168 3.41 -10.08 1.87
C LEU A 168 4.71 -9.64 2.57
N SER A 169 4.74 -9.71 3.90
CA SER A 169 5.93 -9.47 4.74
C SER A 169 7.12 -10.38 4.36
N ASP A 170 6.84 -11.59 3.87
CA ASP A 170 7.85 -12.61 3.59
C ASP A 170 8.32 -12.61 2.13
N ILE A 171 7.67 -11.82 1.25
CA ILE A 171 7.98 -11.77 -0.18
C ILE A 171 8.57 -10.43 -0.64
N GLY A 172 9.06 -9.62 0.30
CA GLY A 172 9.82 -8.40 0.03
C GLY A 172 9.04 -7.09 0.22
N CYS A 173 7.84 -7.13 0.81
CA CYS A 173 7.15 -5.92 1.24
C CYS A 173 7.69 -5.48 2.61
N GLU A 174 8.73 -4.65 2.60
CA GLU A 174 9.40 -4.16 3.81
C GLU A 174 8.61 -3.02 4.47
N THR A 175 8.77 -2.86 5.79
CA THR A 175 8.25 -1.70 6.52
C THR A 175 9.37 -0.89 7.16
N PHE A 176 9.18 0.42 7.19
CA PHE A 176 10.06 1.39 7.83
C PHE A 176 9.27 2.22 8.84
N SER A 177 9.96 2.94 9.72
CA SER A 177 9.33 3.90 10.62
C SER A 177 9.80 5.30 10.31
N TRP A 178 8.87 6.25 10.26
CA TRP A 178 9.22 7.67 10.12
C TRP A 178 9.92 8.18 11.38
N SER A 179 11.10 8.79 11.23
CA SER A 179 11.79 9.51 12.29
C SER A 179 12.18 10.91 11.80
N ASN A 180 12.13 11.91 12.68
CA ASN A 180 12.48 13.30 12.36
C ASN A 180 13.99 13.51 12.10
N GLN A 181 14.84 12.52 12.39
CA GLN A 181 16.29 12.62 12.23
C GLN A 181 16.81 12.03 10.90
N ASP A 182 16.03 11.18 10.22
CA ASP A 182 16.48 10.46 9.01
C ASP A 182 15.62 10.71 7.73
N SER A 183 14.55 11.50 7.82
CA SER A 183 13.52 11.59 6.75
C SER A 183 14.03 12.07 5.38
N ALA A 184 15.09 12.90 5.31
CA ALA A 184 15.65 13.39 4.04
C ALA A 184 16.55 12.37 3.33
N THR A 185 17.27 11.54 4.09
CA THR A 185 18.20 10.54 3.54
C THR A 185 17.52 9.20 3.29
N SER A 186 16.52 8.85 4.10
CA SER A 186 15.89 7.53 4.03
C SER A 186 14.84 7.41 2.95
N MET A 187 14.05 8.45 2.66
CA MET A 187 12.94 8.31 1.72
C MET A 187 13.39 8.16 0.25
N SER A 188 14.48 8.82 -0.13
CA SER A 188 15.12 8.58 -1.43
C SER A 188 15.68 7.17 -1.51
N SER A 189 16.30 6.66 -0.44
CA SER A 189 16.79 5.27 -0.36
C SER A 189 15.67 4.23 -0.37
N TRP A 190 14.53 4.54 0.25
CA TRP A 190 13.36 3.67 0.27
C TRP A 190 12.65 3.63 -1.07
N VAL A 191 12.81 4.65 -1.92
CA VAL A 191 12.20 4.69 -3.24
C VAL A 191 13.16 4.16 -4.32
N ALA A 192 14.48 4.19 -4.06
CA ALA A 192 15.58 3.87 -4.99
C ALA A 192 15.52 2.48 -5.63
#